data_AF-A0A849R1X6-F1
#
_entry.id   AF-A0A849R1X6-F1
#
_cell.length_a   1.000
_cell.length_b   1.000
_cell.length_c   1.000
_cell.angle_alpha   90.00
_cell.angle_beta   90.00
_cell.angle_gamma   90.00
#
_symmetry.space_group_name_H-M   'P 1'
#
loop_
_entity.id
_entity.type
_entity.pdbx_description
1 polymer ?
#
loop_
_entity_poly.entity_id
_entity_poly.type
_entity_poly.pdbx_seq_one_letter_code
_entity_poly.pdbx_strand_id
1 'polypeptide(L)' 'MKRYQDFSYKRKIPVFIVIGLGGYDDEPEKMFNIPLEEAKYPDLYPSVFNRFSRTPKKPFFWKNGELK' A
#
# COMPACT_ATOMS: atom_id res chain seq x y z
N MET A 1 -1.79 -1.56 -13.08
CA MET A 1 -1.30 -0.32 -12.42
C MET A 1 -1.59 0.97 -13.17
N LYS A 2 -1.34 1.05 -14.48
CA LYS A 2 -1.47 2.30 -15.27
C LYS A 2 -2.77 3.10 -15.05
N ARG A 3 -3.94 2.45 -15.01
CA ARG A 3 -5.24 3.12 -14.76
C ARG A 3 -5.27 3.90 -13.43
N TYR A 4 -4.75 3.30 -12.36
CA TYR A 4 -4.73 3.93 -11.04
C TYR A 4 -3.66 5.02 -10.95
N GLN A 5 -2.53 4.87 -11.66
CA GLN A 5 -1.51 5.91 -11.78
C GLN A 5 -2.07 7.12 -12.54
N ASP A 6 -2.73 6.89 -13.67
CA ASP A 6 -3.41 7.93 -14.46
C ASP A 6 -4.49 8.64 -13.64
N PHE A 7 -5.25 7.89 -12.82
CA PHE A 7 -6.22 8.47 -11.89
C PHE A 7 -5.54 9.36 -10.84
N SER A 8 -4.52 8.82 -10.15
CA SER A 8 -3.78 9.53 -9.10
C SER A 8 -3.20 10.85 -9.62
N TYR A 9 -2.58 10.79 -10.80
CA TYR A 9 -1.98 11.95 -11.46
C TYR A 9 -3.03 12.98 -11.89
N LYS A 10 -4.06 12.57 -12.63
CA LYS A 10 -5.07 13.50 -13.18
C LYS A 10 -5.93 14.14 -12.11
N ARG A 11 -6.26 13.39 -11.06
CA ARG A 11 -7.16 13.86 -9.98
C ARG A 11 -6.41 14.50 -8.83
N LYS A 12 -5.07 14.36 -8.77
CA LYS A 12 -4.25 14.76 -7.61
C LYS A 12 -4.75 14.13 -6.30
N ILE A 13 -5.22 12.88 -6.40
CA ILE A 13 -5.69 12.08 -5.26
C ILE A 13 -4.67 10.95 -5.07
N PRO A 14 -3.98 10.86 -3.92
CA PRO A 14 -3.01 9.80 -3.67
C PRO A 14 -3.70 8.45 -3.58
N VAL A 15 -3.08 7.44 -4.18
CA VAL A 15 -3.56 6.06 -4.21
C VAL A 15 -2.57 5.17 -3.49
N PHE A 16 -3.08 4.21 -2.72
CA PHE A 16 -2.28 3.28 -1.94
C PHE A 16 -2.70 1.85 -2.26
N ILE A 17 -1.74 0.93 -2.15
CA ILE A 17 -1.94 -0.51 -2.29
C ILE A 17 -1.75 -1.11 -0.90
N VAL A 18 -2.80 -1.75 -0.38
CA VAL A 18 -2.75 -2.49 0.88
C VAL A 18 -2.67 -3.97 0.57
N ILE A 19 -1.68 -4.65 1.14
CA ILE A 19 -1.43 -6.07 0.91
C ILE A 19 -1.29 -6.77 2.25
N GLY A 20 -2.12 -7.79 2.49
CA GLY A 20 -1.88 -8.81 3.51
C GLY A 20 -1.09 -9.97 2.91
N LEU A 21 -0.12 -10.51 3.64
CA LEU A 21 0.70 -11.64 3.21
C LEU A 21 0.86 -12.65 4.35
N GLY A 22 0.54 -13.92 4.06
CA GLY A 22 0.52 -14.99 5.06
C GLY A 22 -0.68 -14.87 6.02
N GLY A 23 -0.84 -15.85 6.92
CA GLY A 23 -1.96 -15.88 7.87
C GLY A 23 -3.32 -16.14 7.22
N TYR A 24 -4.37 -15.54 7.79
CA TYR A 24 -5.75 -15.61 7.32
C TYR A 24 -6.15 -14.31 6.59
N ASP A 25 -7.26 -14.36 5.86
CA ASP A 25 -7.77 -13.23 5.07
C ASP A 25 -8.15 -12.01 5.93
N ASP A 26 -8.60 -12.24 7.16
CA ASP A 26 -8.91 -11.21 8.16
C ASP A 26 -7.76 -10.93 9.15
N GLU A 27 -6.83 -11.88 9.30
CA GLU A 27 -5.66 -11.77 10.18
C GLU A 27 -4.35 -12.15 9.45
N PRO A 28 -3.84 -11.27 8.57
CA PRO A 28 -2.61 -11.55 7.84
C PRO A 28 -1.39 -11.45 8.76
N GLU A 29 -0.38 -12.28 8.53
CA GLU A 29 0.87 -12.24 9.32
C GLU A 29 1.66 -10.95 9.09
N LYS A 30 1.68 -10.48 7.84
CA LYS A 30 2.35 -9.25 7.44
C LYS A 30 1.37 -8.38 6.67
N MET A 31 1.45 -7.07 6.90
CA MET A 31 0.67 -6.10 6.14
C MET A 31 1.59 -5.00 5.62
N PHE A 32 1.33 -4.55 4.40
CA PHE A 32 2.06 -3.47 3.76
C PHE A 32 1.09 -2.39 3.29
N ASN A 33 1.48 -1.13 3.41
CA ASN A 33 0.74 0.01 2.88
C ASN A 33 1.64 0.83 1.96
N ILE A 34 1.49 0.65 0.66
CA ILE A 34 2.44 1.11 -0.35
C ILE A 34 1.81 2.26 -1.13
N PRO A 35 2.40 3.47 -1.13
CA PRO A 35 2.01 4.53 -2.05
C PRO A 35 2.17 4.06 -3.50
N LEU A 36 1.16 4.26 -4.35
CA LEU A 36 1.18 3.79 -5.74
C LEU A 36 2.33 4.41 -6.55
N GLU A 37 2.78 5.61 -6.19
CA GLU A 37 3.94 6.28 -6.79
C GLU A 37 5.28 5.56 -6.53
N GLU A 38 5.36 4.80 -5.43
CA GLU A 38 6.53 3.98 -5.07
C GLU A 38 6.47 2.58 -5.70
N ALA A 39 5.30 2.15 -6.18
CA ALA A 39 5.08 0.86 -6.85
C ALA A 39 5.48 0.93 -8.34
N LYS A 40 6.79 1.07 -8.58
CA LYS A 40 7.37 1.21 -9.93
C LYS A 40 7.28 -0.06 -10.79
N TYR A 41 7.21 -1.22 -10.15
CA TYR A 41 7.11 -2.52 -10.81
C TYR A 41 5.86 -3.27 -10.31
N PRO A 42 5.17 -4.02 -11.18
CA PRO A 42 4.04 -4.85 -10.77
C PRO A 42 4.47 -5.99 -9.84
N ASP A 43 5.74 -6.41 -9.92
CA ASP A 43 6.27 -7.49 -9.11
C ASP A 43 6.52 -7.05 -7.67
N LEU A 44 5.92 -7.78 -6.74
CA LEU A 44 5.94 -7.49 -5.32
C LEU A 44 7.14 -8.16 -4.63
N TYR A 45 8.36 -7.67 -4.88
CA TYR A 45 9.54 -8.15 -4.17
C TYR A 45 9.54 -7.73 -2.69
N PRO A 46 9.49 -8.66 -1.71
CA PRO A 46 9.40 -8.32 -0.28
C PRO A 46 10.52 -7.39 0.21
N SER A 47 11.72 -7.49 -0.38
CA SER A 47 12.87 -6.63 -0.09
C SER A 47 12.59 -5.14 -0.34
N VAL A 48 11.75 -4.81 -1.33
CA VAL A 48 11.41 -3.43 -1.68
C VAL A 48 10.31 -2.89 -0.77
N PHE A 49 9.38 -3.75 -0.32
CA PHE A 49 8.19 -3.31 0.42
C PHE A 49 8.30 -3.45 1.94
N ASN A 50 9.35 -4.08 2.47
CA ASN A 50 9.59 -4.14 3.92
C ASN A 50 9.59 -2.76 4.59
N ARG A 51 10.04 -1.70 3.90
CA ARG A 51 9.98 -0.31 4.39
C ARG A 51 8.56 0.24 4.56
N PHE A 52 7.57 -0.39 3.92
CA PHE A 52 6.15 -0.06 4.00
C PHE A 52 5.37 -1.02 4.92
N SER A 53 6.08 -1.80 5.73
CA SER A 53 5.48 -2.72 6.70
C SER A 53 4.60 -1.98 7.70
N ARG A 54 3.49 -2.62 8.06
CA ARG A 54 2.48 -2.13 8.98
C ARG A 54 2.01 -3.28 9.87
N THR A 55 1.70 -2.97 11.13
CA THR A 55 0.96 -3.88 12.01
C THR A 55 -0.46 -4.11 11.48
N PRO A 56 -0.87 -5.36 11.18
CA PRO A 56 -2.20 -5.69 10.66
C PRO A 56 -3.36 -5.19 11.52
N LYS A 57 -3.20 -5.23 12.85
CA LYS A 57 -4.24 -4.84 13.83
C LYS A 57 -4.41 -3.33 14.01
N LYS A 58 -3.58 -2.52 13.35
CA LYS A 58 -3.60 -1.06 13.51
C LYS A 58 -4.55 -0.40 12.49
N PRO A 59 -5.63 0.28 12.93
CA PRO A 59 -6.57 0.93 12.02
C PRO A 59 -5.89 1.97 11.13
N PHE A 60 -6.40 2.14 9.91
CA PHE A 60 -5.90 3.16 8.99
C PHE A 60 -6.42 4.56 9.35
N PHE A 61 -5.52 5.55 9.35
CA PHE A 61 -5.86 6.94 9.60
C PHE A 61 -5.30 7.83 8.48
N TRP A 62 -6.17 8.69 7.95
CA TRP A 62 -5.76 9.72 6.99
C TRP A 62 -5.14 10.91 7.70
N LYS A 63 -3.89 11.25 7.39
CA LYS A 63 -3.22 12.44 7.95
C LYS A 63 -2.21 13.03 6.96
N ASN A 64 -2.39 14.30 6.61
CA ASN A 64 -1.45 15.09 5.82
C ASN A 64 -1.05 14.46 4.47
N GLY A 65 -1.99 13.83 3.76
CA GLY A 65 -1.68 13.19 2.47
C GLY A 65 -1.14 11.76 2.58
N GLU A 66 -0.94 11.25 3.80
CA GLU A 66 -0.49 9.89 4.06
C GLU A 66 -1.59 9.06 4.72
N LEU A 67 -1.68 7.80 4.33
CA LEU A 67 -2.50 6.79 5.00
C LEU A 67 -1.62 6.06 6.04
N LYS A 68 -1.91 6.22 7.34
CA LYS A 68 -1.07 5.75 8.47
C LYS A 68 -1.74 4.77 9.40
#